data_AF-A0A7X1H784-F1
#
_entry.id   AF-A0A7X1H784-F1
#
_cell.length_a   1.000
_cell.length_b   1.000
_cell.length_c   1.000
_cell.angle_alpha   90.00
_cell.angle_beta   90.00
_cell.angle_gamma   90.00
#
_symmetry.space_group_name_H-M   'P 1'
#
loop_
_entity.id
_entity.type
_entity.pdbx_description
1 polymer ?
#
loop_
_entity_poly.entity_id
_entity_poly.type
_entity_poly.pdbx_seq_one_letter_code
_entity_poly.pdbx_strand_id
1 'polypeptide(L)'
;MTVKILAKELESELMLHDTEKDEVHVLNATARLIYKLCREGKDLTEITQEVRRRFQLGGDQAMQRDVQGCIEELRKKGLLPIDD
;
A
#
# COMPACT_ATOMS: atom_id res chain seq x y z
N MET A 1 -9.50 -15.36 -10.64
CA MET A 1 -8.63 -15.93 -9.59
C MET A 1 -8.83 -15.09 -8.35
N THR A 2 -9.12 -15.72 -7.20
CA THR A 2 -9.45 -15.01 -5.96
C THR A 2 -8.24 -15.07 -5.06
N VAL A 3 -7.39 -14.05 -5.13
CA VAL A 3 -6.18 -13.97 -4.30
C VAL A 3 -6.59 -13.98 -2.82
N LYS A 4 -6.17 -15.01 -2.08
CA LYS A 4 -6.43 -15.12 -0.65
C LYS A 4 -5.28 -14.49 0.12
N ILE A 5 -5.40 -13.18 0.36
CA ILE A 5 -4.47 -12.44 1.19
C ILE A 5 -4.97 -12.41 2.64
N LEU A 6 -4.16 -12.95 3.54
CA LEU A 6 -4.36 -12.83 4.98
C LEU A 6 -3.58 -11.62 5.49
N ALA A 7 -4.30 -10.65 6.04
CA ALA A 7 -3.71 -9.46 6.66
C ALA A 7 -3.61 -9.65 8.18
N LYS A 8 -2.41 -9.46 8.74
CA LYS A 8 -2.16 -9.49 10.17
C LYS A 8 -1.44 -8.21 10.60
N GLU A 9 -2.08 -7.44 11.47
CA GLU A 9 -1.48 -6.26 12.06
C GLU A 9 -0.41 -6.68 13.07
N LEU A 10 0.78 -6.10 12.93
CA LEU A 10 1.86 -6.11 13.91
C LEU A 10 1.98 -4.70 14.49
N GLU A 11 2.63 -4.52 15.64
CA GLU A 11 2.66 -3.24 16.38
C GLU A 11 2.86 -2.01 15.47
N SER A 12 3.89 -2.03 14.62
CA SER A 12 4.20 -0.94 13.68
C SER A 12 4.04 -1.28 12.20
N GLU A 13 3.73 -2.54 11.87
CA GLU A 13 3.80 -3.07 10.49
C GLU A 13 2.54 -3.84 10.12
N LEU A 14 2.33 -4.06 8.83
CA LEU A 14 1.25 -4.93 8.34
C LEU A 14 1.85 -6.11 7.60
N MET A 15 1.64 -7.31 8.12
CA MET A 15 2.00 -8.54 7.43
C MET A 15 0.85 -8.96 6.51
N LEU A 16 1.16 -9.15 5.25
CA LEU A 16 0.28 -9.71 4.23
C LEU A 16 0.83 -11.07 3.81
N HIS A 17 0.06 -12.12 4.01
CA HIS A 17 0.40 -13.46 3.57
C HIS A 17 -0.45 -13.83 2.35
N ASP A 18 0.20 -13.98 1.20
CA ASP A 18 -0.39 -14.54 -0.02
C ASP A 18 -0.37 -16.07 0.10
N THR A 19 -1.53 -16.64 0.40
CA THR A 19 -1.67 -18.10 0.59
C THR A 19 -1.66 -18.88 -0.73
N GLU A 20 -1.76 -18.22 -1.89
CA GLU A 20 -1.63 -18.90 -3.18
C GLU A 20 -0.17 -19.07 -3.59
N LYS A 21 0.67 -18.07 -3.28
CA LYS A 21 2.11 -18.10 -3.57
C LYS A 21 2.97 -18.58 -2.40
N ASP A 22 2.38 -18.75 -1.21
CA ASP A 22 3.10 -19.01 0.04
C ASP A 22 4.14 -17.91 0.34
N GLU A 23 3.82 -16.66 -0.02
CA GLU A 23 4.69 -15.50 0.14
C GLU A 23 4.21 -14.58 1.25
N VAL A 24 5.15 -14.15 2.12
CA VAL A 24 4.88 -13.20 3.19
C VAL A 24 5.51 -11.85 2.85
N HIS A 25 4.67 -10.82 2.81
CA HIS A 25 5.09 -9.43 2.62
C HIS A 25 4.86 -8.64 3.91
N VAL A 26 5.89 -7.95 4.37
CA VAL A 26 5.77 -7.03 5.50
C VAL A 26 5.76 -5.61 4.96
N LEU A 27 4.68 -4.88 5.24
CA LEU A 27 4.51 -3.49 4.87
C LEU A 27 4.91 -2.61 6.05
N ASN A 28 5.81 -1.66 5.78
CA ASN A 28 6.12 -0.58 6.70
C ASN A 28 4.90 0.34 6.91
N ALA A 29 5.00 1.27 7.87
CA ALA A 29 3.88 2.15 8.23
C ALA A 29 3.30 2.95 7.04
N THR A 30 4.16 3.38 6.10
CA THR A 30 3.75 4.14 4.91
C THR A 30 3.04 3.25 3.91
N ALA A 31 3.62 2.11 3.54
CA ALA A 31 3.03 1.16 2.62
C ALA A 31 1.72 0.56 3.16
N ARG A 32 1.62 0.35 4.48
CA ARG A 32 0.38 -0.03 5.16
C ARG A 32 -0.72 1.01 4.95
N LEU A 33 -0.39 2.28 5.14
CA LEU A 33 -1.33 3.38 4.96
C LEU A 33 -1.80 3.46 3.50
N ILE A 34 -0.87 3.41 2.55
CA ILE A 34 -1.16 3.41 1.12
C ILE A 34 -2.07 2.22 0.76
N TYR A 35 -1.71 1.00 1.18
CA TYR A 35 -2.49 -0.20 0.95
C TYR A 35 -3.92 -0.09 1.48
N LYS A 36 -4.10 0.42 2.70
CA LYS A 36 -5.42 0.63 3.30
C LYS A 36 -6.25 1.62 2.49
N LEU A 37 -5.67 2.76 2.12
CA LEU A 37 -6.38 3.80 1.37
C LEU A 37 -6.76 3.33 -0.04
N CYS A 38 -5.89 2.57 -0.72
CA CYS A 38 -6.24 1.93 -1.99
C CYS A 38 -7.44 0.98 -1.85
N ARG A 39 -7.49 0.18 -0.76
CA ARG A 39 -8.63 -0.71 -0.49
C ARG A 39 -9.91 0.04 -0.13
N GLU A 40 -9.81 1.27 0.36
CA GLU A 40 -10.94 2.18 0.60
C GLU A 40 -11.39 2.89 -0.69
N GLY A 41 -10.72 2.66 -1.83
CA GLY A 41 -11.06 3.25 -3.12
C GLY A 41 -10.57 4.69 -3.30
N LYS A 42 -9.57 5.12 -2.52
CA LYS A 42 -8.98 6.46 -2.60
C LYS A 42 -8.11 6.62 -3.83
N ASP A 43 -8.14 7.80 -4.45
CA ASP A 43 -7.29 8.12 -5.59
C ASP A 43 -5.85 8.50 -5.17
N LEU A 44 -4.93 8.55 -6.14
CA LEU A 44 -3.51 8.87 -5.90
C LEU A 44 -3.31 10.21 -5.17
N THR A 45 -4.14 11.21 -5.47
CA THR A 45 -4.03 12.55 -4.87
C THR A 45 -4.46 12.50 -3.42
N GLU A 46 -5.59 11.86 -3.13
CA GLU A 46 -6.10 11.66 -1.76
C GLU A 46 -5.10 10.85 -0.92
N ILE A 47 -4.55 9.76 -1.49
CA ILE A 47 -3.55 8.94 -0.81
C ILE A 47 -2.31 9.77 -0.49
N THR A 48 -1.81 10.54 -1.47
CA THR A 48 -0.62 11.38 -1.28
C THR A 48 -0.84 12.43 -0.20
N GLN A 49 -2.01 13.09 -0.18
CA GLN A 49 -2.35 14.07 0.85
C GLN A 49 -2.42 13.44 2.25
N GLU A 50 -3.04 12.26 2.37
CA GLU A 50 -3.16 11.57 3.65
C GLU A 50 -1.81 11.11 4.19
N VAL A 51 -0.95 10.56 3.31
CA VAL A 51 0.40 10.16 3.67
C VAL A 51 1.22 11.36 4.13
N ARG A 52 1.15 12.50 3.42
CA ARG A 52 1.82 13.73 3.87
C ARG A 52 1.31 14.22 5.22
N ARG A 53 0.00 14.22 5.41
CA ARG A 53 -0.64 14.64 6.68
C ARG A 53 -0.15 13.76 7.84
N ARG A 54 -0.06 12.45 7.62
CA ARG A 54 0.35 11.46 8.63
C ARG A 54 1.82 11.60 9.01
N PHE A 55 2.70 11.81 8.02
CA PHE A 55 4.15 11.79 8.22
C PHE A 55 4.81 13.18 8.25
N GLN A 56 4.03 14.26 8.14
CA GLN A 56 4.50 15.66 8.16
C GLN A 56 5.61 15.94 7.14
N LEU A 57 5.56 15.28 5.98
CA LEU A 57 6.59 15.39 4.95
C LEU A 57 6.38 16.67 4.12
N GLY A 58 7.40 17.53 4.07
CA GLY A 58 7.42 18.74 3.26
C GLY A 58 8.06 18.48 1.88
N GLY A 59 7.28 18.63 0.80
CA GLY A 59 7.76 18.52 -0.58
C GLY A 59 6.73 17.86 -1.51
N ASP A 60 6.30 18.59 -2.54
CA ASP A 60 5.16 18.15 -3.35
C ASP A 60 5.50 17.02 -4.34
N GLN A 61 6.58 17.17 -5.10
CA GLN A 61 6.77 16.35 -6.30
C GLN A 61 7.39 14.96 -6.06
N ALA A 62 8.25 14.81 -5.05
CA ALA A 62 8.88 13.51 -4.75
C ALA A 62 7.86 12.52 -4.17
N MET A 63 7.00 12.99 -3.26
CA MET A 63 6.06 12.13 -2.53
C MET A 63 5.05 11.45 -3.45
N GLN A 64 4.52 12.16 -4.46
CA GLN A 64 3.55 11.57 -5.38
C GLN A 64 4.17 10.43 -6.19
N ARG A 65 5.44 10.57 -6.59
CA ARG A 65 6.17 9.50 -7.29
C ARG A 65 6.44 8.31 -6.38
N ASP A 66 6.80 8.55 -5.11
CA ASP A 66 7.04 7.49 -4.14
C ASP A 66 5.76 6.71 -3.81
N VAL A 67 4.63 7.41 -3.64
CA VAL A 67 3.31 6.79 -3.45
C VAL A 67 2.92 5.98 -4.68
N GLN A 68 3.06 6.56 -5.87
CA GLN A 68 2.76 5.85 -7.12
C GLN A 68 3.63 4.59 -7.27
N GLY A 69 4.93 4.70 -7.04
CA GLY A 69 5.85 3.55 -7.10
C GLY A 69 5.47 2.46 -6.10
N CYS A 70 5.07 2.84 -4.89
CA CYS A 70 4.59 1.90 -3.89
C CYS A 70 3.32 1.17 -4.34
N ILE A 71 2.33 1.88 -4.92
CA ILE A 71 1.11 1.27 -5.46
C ILE A 71 1.46 0.30 -6.60
N GLU A 72 2.34 0.70 -7.51
CA GLU A 72 2.79 -0.17 -8.61
C GLU A 72 3.50 -1.43 -8.10
N GLU A 73 4.35 -1.32 -7.07
CA GLU A 73 4.98 -2.50 -6.45
C GLU A 73 3.96 -3.42 -5.78
N LEU A 74 2.99 -2.86 -5.05
CA LEU A 74 1.91 -3.64 -4.44
C LEU A 74 1.10 -4.39 -5.50
N ARG A 75 0.80 -3.74 -6.64
CA ARG A 75 0.14 -4.38 -7.79
C ARG A 75 1.00 -5.47 -8.42
N LYS A 76 2.30 -5.22 -8.65
CA LYS A 76 3.23 -6.22 -9.19
C LYS A 76 3.34 -7.46 -8.31
N LYS A 77 3.26 -7.30 -6.99
CA LYS A 77 3.25 -8.41 -6.02
C LYS A 77 1.91 -9.14 -5.96
N GLY A 78 0.85 -8.61 -6.60
CA GLY A 78 -0.51 -9.16 -6.54
C GLY A 78 -1.26 -8.80 -5.27
N LEU A 79 -0.75 -7.83 -4.49
CA LEU A 79 -1.34 -7.40 -3.23
C LEU A 79 -2.54 -6.48 -3.43
N LEU A 80 -2.54 -5.71 -4.53
CA LEU A 80 -3.64 -4.87 -4.97
C LEU A 80 -4.12 -5.30 -6.36
N PRO A 81 -5.40 -5.11 -6.68
CA PRO A 81 -5.87 -5.28 -8.05
C PRO A 81 -5.16 -4.30 -8.99
N ILE A 82 -4.88 -4.77 -10.20
CA ILE A 82 -4.43 -3.91 -11.29
C ILE A 82 -5.68 -3.18 -11.77
N ASP A 83 -5.73 -1.86 -11.60
CA ASP A 83 -6.76 -1.05 -12.27
C ASP A 83 -6.43 -1.04 -13.76
N ASP A 84 -7.39 -1.48 -14.59
CA ASP A 84 -7.36 -1.47 -16.06
C ASP A 84 -7.55 -0.05 -16.62
#